data_AF-A0AAW3ZGP9-F1
#
_entry.id   AF-A0AAW3ZGP9-F1
#
_cell.length_a   1.000
_cell.length_b   1.000
_cell.length_c   1.000
_cell.angle_alpha   90.00
_cell.angle_beta   90.00
_cell.angle_gamma   90.00
#
_symmetry.space_group_name_H-M   'P 1'
#
loop_
_entity.id
_entity.type
_entity.pdbx_description
1 polymer ?
#
loop_
_entity_poly.entity_id
_entity_poly.type
_entity_poly.pdbx_seq_one_letter_code
_entity_poly.pdbx_strand_id
1 'polypeptide(L)'
;MRKSITLGLLLVAIGGAVAVMLVESKPSPERGAAQSGLGETAVEEVSTGTTEGRNNEEVADEQHEPRTKSFAFRRNPEPQLSGNARKIYDDLIGNAKAGDAAAAYELTRVLSACRTRTQFPATEERAYIEPHPGLECDGLGDAEFEGIVELLRLAAHGGVIEAQIDFLPVASVPFEDAQYLASHIPEFQRYRDDAIGFLNRAAMRGSVDAMVSLSNQYDGGVLVGRDPVYAYAYAWAAQQSGLVGATFHNHVDGLEAQLTPEQRARALQMANEIRRRCCG
;
A
#
# COMPACT_ATOMS: atom_id res chain seq x y z
N MET A 1 -5.07 -54.74 51.98
CA MET A 1 -6.32 -54.96 51.20
C MET A 1 -6.61 -53.70 50.40
N ARG A 2 -7.01 -53.90 49.13
CA ARG A 2 -7.11 -52.94 48.01
C ARG A 2 -7.68 -51.55 48.35
N LYS A 3 -7.05 -50.50 47.81
CA LYS A 3 -7.73 -49.25 47.41
C LYS A 3 -7.30 -48.90 45.99
N SER A 4 -8.21 -49.14 45.05
CA SER A 4 -8.15 -48.70 43.66
C SER A 4 -8.54 -47.22 43.59
N ILE A 5 -7.76 -46.40 42.88
CA ILE A 5 -8.13 -45.03 42.53
C ILE A 5 -8.50 -45.05 41.04
N THR A 6 -9.76 -44.75 40.77
CA THR A 6 -10.39 -44.68 39.46
C THR A 6 -9.96 -43.42 38.72
N LEU A 7 -9.46 -43.61 37.50
CA LEU A 7 -9.09 -42.59 36.53
C LEU A 7 -10.37 -42.08 35.83
N GLY A 8 -10.71 -40.80 36.03
CA GLY A 8 -11.81 -40.15 35.31
C GLY A 8 -11.33 -39.60 33.97
N LEU A 9 -11.76 -40.23 32.88
CA LEU A 9 -11.62 -39.74 31.52
C LEU A 9 -12.70 -38.67 31.27
N LEU A 10 -12.29 -37.45 30.91
CA LEU A 10 -13.19 -36.41 30.40
C LEU A 10 -12.99 -36.32 28.87
N LEU A 11 -13.95 -36.84 28.11
CA LEU A 11 -14.08 -36.65 26.67
C LEU A 11 -14.79 -35.32 26.42
N VAL A 12 -14.11 -34.34 25.82
CA VAL A 12 -14.75 -33.17 25.23
C VAL A 12 -14.79 -33.39 23.72
N ALA A 13 -15.99 -33.68 23.22
CA ALA A 13 -16.30 -33.70 21.80
C ALA A 13 -16.47 -32.26 21.31
N ILE A 14 -15.66 -31.83 20.35
CA ILE A 14 -15.89 -30.61 19.58
C ILE A 14 -16.32 -31.05 18.18
N GLY A 15 -17.63 -31.09 17.97
CA GLY A 15 -18.24 -31.15 16.65
C GLY A 15 -18.50 -29.73 16.16
N GLY A 16 -17.89 -29.36 15.04
CA GLY A 16 -18.18 -28.13 14.31
C GLY A 16 -18.30 -28.45 12.83
N ALA A 17 -19.53 -28.53 12.33
CA ALA A 17 -19.82 -28.73 10.92
C ALA A 17 -19.63 -27.41 10.16
N VAL A 18 -18.80 -27.44 9.11
CA VAL A 18 -18.67 -26.34 8.15
C VAL A 18 -19.71 -26.53 7.06
N ALA A 19 -20.72 -25.66 7.01
CA ALA A 19 -21.68 -25.59 5.91
C ALA A 19 -21.08 -24.75 4.78
N VAL A 20 -20.77 -25.40 3.66
CA VAL A 20 -20.37 -24.75 2.40
C VAL A 20 -21.64 -24.34 1.65
N MET A 21 -21.89 -23.03 1.56
CA MET A 21 -22.93 -22.47 0.69
C MET A 21 -22.30 -22.11 -0.67
N LEU A 22 -22.69 -22.86 -1.69
CA LEU A 22 -22.40 -22.58 -3.10
C LEU A 22 -23.33 -21.46 -3.59
N VAL A 23 -22.77 -20.36 -4.08
CA VAL A 23 -23.51 -19.30 -4.78
C VAL A 23 -23.30 -19.49 -6.28
N GLU A 24 -24.37 -19.79 -7.01
CA GLU A 24 -24.44 -19.81 -8.47
C GLU A 24 -24.51 -18.39 -9.03
N SER A 25 -23.53 -18.01 -9.85
CA SER A 25 -23.53 -16.75 -10.60
C SER A 25 -24.27 -16.90 -11.93
N LYS A 26 -25.34 -16.11 -12.16
CA LYS A 26 -25.96 -15.94 -13.48
C LYS A 26 -25.32 -14.78 -14.25
N PRO A 27 -25.13 -14.89 -15.58
CA PRO A 27 -24.50 -13.87 -16.42
C PRO A 27 -25.45 -12.72 -16.78
N SER A 28 -24.91 -11.50 -16.85
CA SER A 28 -25.60 -10.29 -17.35
C SER A 28 -25.58 -10.19 -18.89
N PRO A 29 -26.60 -9.60 -19.51
CA PRO A 29 -26.73 -9.51 -20.96
C PRO A 29 -25.98 -8.33 -21.59
N GLU A 30 -25.61 -8.61 -22.83
CA GLU A 30 -24.94 -7.89 -23.92
C GLU A 30 -25.13 -6.37 -24.04
N ARG A 31 -24.02 -5.68 -24.38
CA ARG A 31 -24.00 -4.31 -24.90
C ARG A 31 -24.35 -4.33 -26.39
N GLY A 32 -25.44 -3.66 -26.74
CA GLY A 32 -25.81 -3.35 -28.11
C GLY A 32 -24.90 -2.28 -28.74
N ALA A 33 -24.53 -2.53 -29.98
CA ALA A 33 -23.82 -1.62 -30.87
C ALA A 33 -24.69 -0.42 -31.27
N ALA A 34 -24.07 0.75 -31.44
CA ALA A 34 -24.58 1.81 -32.30
C ALA A 34 -23.43 2.44 -33.09
N GLN A 35 -23.61 2.46 -34.40
CA GLN A 35 -22.66 2.85 -35.43
C GLN A 35 -22.69 4.37 -35.71
N SER A 36 -21.53 4.86 -36.11
CA SER A 36 -21.22 5.89 -37.14
C SER A 36 -22.22 7.01 -37.47
N GLY A 37 -21.69 8.25 -37.50
CA GLY A 37 -22.21 9.36 -38.28
C GLY A 37 -21.11 10.41 -38.52
N LEU A 38 -20.65 10.53 -39.76
CA LEU A 38 -19.68 11.49 -40.28
C LEU A 38 -20.26 12.92 -40.32
N GLY A 39 -19.39 13.92 -40.14
CA GLY A 39 -19.69 15.33 -40.38
C GLY A 39 -18.41 16.15 -40.41
N GLU A 40 -17.90 16.37 -41.61
CA GLU A 40 -16.70 17.16 -41.95
C GLU A 40 -17.06 18.63 -42.18
N THR A 41 -16.04 19.50 -42.23
CA THR A 41 -16.02 20.97 -42.44
C THR A 41 -16.15 21.81 -41.14
N ALA A 42 -15.39 22.86 -40.86
CA ALA A 42 -14.51 23.68 -41.68
C ALA A 42 -13.35 24.28 -40.86
N VAL A 43 -12.30 24.66 -41.58
CA VAL A 43 -11.10 25.37 -41.16
C VAL A 43 -11.39 26.85 -40.95
N GLU A 44 -10.89 27.46 -39.88
CA GLU A 44 -10.63 28.91 -39.85
C GLU A 44 -9.38 29.21 -38.98
N GLU A 45 -8.38 29.83 -39.62
CA GLU A 45 -7.13 30.33 -39.05
C GLU A 45 -7.40 31.59 -38.20
N VAL A 46 -6.79 31.71 -37.01
CA VAL A 46 -6.42 33.03 -36.46
C VAL A 46 -5.09 32.98 -35.70
N SER A 47 -4.09 33.57 -36.36
CA SER A 47 -3.01 34.44 -35.89
C SER A 47 -2.31 34.18 -34.55
N THR A 48 -1.01 33.96 -34.70
CA THR A 48 0.07 34.16 -33.75
C THR A 48 0.16 35.59 -33.20
N GLY A 49 0.64 35.71 -31.96
CA GLY A 49 0.89 36.97 -31.27
C GLY A 49 1.84 36.77 -30.10
N THR A 50 3.13 36.65 -30.40
CA THR A 50 4.25 36.61 -29.45
C THR A 50 4.41 37.98 -28.78
N THR A 51 4.53 38.06 -27.46
CA THR A 51 5.26 39.17 -26.81
C THR A 51 5.97 38.67 -25.56
N GLU A 52 7.29 38.76 -25.68
CA GLU A 52 8.31 38.52 -24.67
C GLU A 52 8.46 39.81 -23.84
N GLY A 53 8.38 39.68 -22.52
CA GLY A 53 8.37 40.84 -21.61
C GLY A 53 8.90 40.45 -20.23
N ARG A 54 10.20 40.22 -20.18
CA ARG A 54 11.01 39.99 -18.98
C ARG A 54 11.06 41.29 -18.17
N ASN A 55 10.69 41.27 -16.89
CA ASN A 55 11.22 42.17 -15.86
C ASN A 55 11.07 41.55 -14.46
N ASN A 56 12.17 41.62 -13.72
CA ASN A 56 12.40 41.08 -12.39
C ASN A 56 11.58 41.81 -11.33
N GLU A 57 11.04 41.06 -10.38
CA GLU A 57 10.78 41.58 -9.04
C GLU A 57 11.31 40.55 -8.02
N GLU A 58 12.38 40.94 -7.34
CA GLU A 58 12.98 40.25 -6.21
C GLU A 58 12.19 40.63 -4.96
N VAL A 59 11.51 39.67 -4.32
CA VAL A 59 10.98 39.82 -2.96
C VAL A 59 11.32 38.56 -2.17
N ALA A 60 11.94 38.81 -1.02
CA ALA A 60 12.50 37.86 -0.09
C ALA A 60 11.44 37.03 0.66
N ASP A 61 11.93 35.88 1.15
CA ASP A 61 11.64 35.25 2.45
C ASP A 61 10.17 34.95 2.82
N GLU A 62 9.82 33.67 2.80
CA GLU A 62 9.23 33.03 3.98
C GLU A 62 9.28 31.50 3.81
N GLN A 63 10.03 30.84 4.69
CA GLN A 63 9.90 29.41 4.96
C GLN A 63 8.51 29.13 5.55
N HIS A 64 7.52 28.95 4.68
CA HIS A 64 6.29 28.22 4.99
C HIS A 64 6.33 26.94 4.17
N GLU A 65 6.54 25.79 4.83
CA GLU A 65 6.28 24.52 4.18
C GLU A 65 4.84 24.54 3.64
N PRO A 66 4.63 24.35 2.32
CA PRO A 66 3.29 24.32 1.77
C PRO A 66 2.56 23.15 2.41
N ARG A 67 1.39 23.41 2.99
CA ARG A 67 0.46 22.36 3.41
C ARG A 67 0.29 21.40 2.24
N THR A 68 0.83 20.20 2.37
CA THR A 68 0.90 19.27 1.24
C THR A 68 -0.51 18.84 0.89
N LYS A 69 -0.93 19.14 -0.34
CA LYS A 69 -2.15 18.57 -0.92
C LYS A 69 -2.05 17.04 -0.87
N SER A 70 -3.17 16.35 -0.66
CA SER A 70 -3.23 14.89 -0.71
C SER A 70 -2.64 14.37 -2.03
N PHE A 71 -1.98 13.22 -2.00
CA PHE A 71 -1.43 12.55 -3.18
C PHE A 71 -1.66 11.03 -3.11
N ALA A 72 -1.56 10.35 -4.25
CA ALA A 72 -1.60 8.89 -4.34
C ALA A 72 -0.46 8.42 -5.26
N PHE A 73 0.39 7.51 -4.79
CA PHE A 73 1.53 6.97 -5.52
C PHE A 73 1.15 5.84 -6.45
N ARG A 74 0.33 4.88 -5.98
CA ARG A 74 0.02 3.66 -6.74
C ARG A 74 -0.83 3.88 -8.01
N ARG A 75 -1.11 5.13 -8.36
CA ARG A 75 -1.81 5.53 -9.59
C ARG A 75 -0.89 6.17 -10.64
N ASN A 76 0.37 6.46 -10.30
CA ASN A 76 1.41 6.73 -11.28
C ASN A 76 2.20 5.44 -11.54
N PRO A 77 2.63 5.17 -12.79
CA PRO A 77 3.53 4.07 -13.04
C PRO A 77 4.81 4.28 -12.22
N GLU A 78 5.20 3.25 -11.47
CA GLU A 78 6.46 3.28 -10.75
C GLU A 78 7.62 3.56 -11.72
N PRO A 79 8.67 4.30 -11.29
CA PRO A 79 9.85 4.48 -12.10
C PRO A 79 10.41 3.13 -12.53
N GLN A 80 10.61 2.99 -13.84
CA GLN A 80 11.17 1.80 -14.46
C GLN A 80 12.56 1.52 -13.89
N LEU A 81 12.74 0.39 -13.20
CA LEU A 81 14.07 -0.08 -12.82
C LEU A 81 14.79 -0.63 -14.05
N SER A 82 16.07 -0.31 -14.17
CA SER A 82 16.93 -0.78 -15.26
C SER A 82 18.41 -0.77 -14.87
N GLY A 83 19.23 -1.49 -15.63
CA GLY A 83 20.68 -1.62 -15.41
C GLY A 83 21.06 -2.88 -14.66
N ASN A 84 22.31 -2.93 -14.21
CA ASN A 84 22.88 -4.09 -13.53
C ASN A 84 22.60 -4.04 -12.01
N ALA A 85 21.74 -4.92 -11.51
CA ALA A 85 21.29 -4.91 -10.13
C ALA A 85 22.44 -5.15 -9.14
N ARG A 86 23.42 -5.99 -9.50
CA ARG A 86 24.61 -6.21 -8.67
C ARG A 86 25.43 -4.94 -8.53
N LYS A 87 25.66 -4.21 -9.62
CA LYS A 87 26.35 -2.91 -9.57
C LYS A 87 25.60 -1.90 -8.71
N ILE A 88 24.28 -1.81 -8.86
CA ILE A 88 23.43 -0.93 -8.04
C ILE A 88 23.56 -1.30 -6.55
N TYR A 89 23.57 -2.61 -6.23
CA TYR A 89 23.80 -3.10 -4.88
C TYR A 89 25.13 -2.61 -4.31
N ASP A 90 26.23 -2.89 -5.03
CA ASP A 90 27.58 -2.55 -4.59
C ASP A 90 27.76 -1.02 -4.42
N ASP A 91 27.13 -0.21 -5.27
CA ASP A 91 27.22 1.26 -5.22
C ASP A 91 26.43 1.86 -4.03
N LEU A 92 25.27 1.29 -3.67
CA LEU A 92 24.34 1.90 -2.72
C LEU A 92 24.41 1.32 -1.31
N ILE A 93 24.86 0.07 -1.13
CA ILE A 93 24.75 -0.62 0.18
C ILE A 93 25.54 0.09 1.29
N GLY A 94 26.68 0.70 0.95
CA GLY A 94 27.45 1.51 1.89
C GLY A 94 26.68 2.73 2.39
N ASN A 95 26.06 3.47 1.47
CA ASN A 95 25.26 4.68 1.78
C ASN A 95 24.00 4.32 2.56
N ALA A 96 23.29 3.27 2.14
CA ALA A 96 22.11 2.78 2.84
C ALA A 96 22.44 2.42 4.31
N LYS A 97 23.54 1.69 4.55
CA LYS A 97 24.02 1.36 5.90
C LYS A 97 24.49 2.59 6.70
N ALA A 98 24.92 3.65 6.01
CA ALA A 98 25.28 4.92 6.63
C ALA A 98 24.06 5.82 6.93
N GLY A 99 22.84 5.37 6.60
CA GLY A 99 21.60 6.09 6.90
C GLY A 99 20.98 6.85 5.73
N ASP A 100 21.50 6.69 4.51
CA ASP A 100 20.84 7.22 3.31
C ASP A 100 19.54 6.45 3.03
N ALA A 101 18.43 7.08 3.39
CA ALA A 101 17.09 6.52 3.27
C ALA A 101 16.66 6.28 1.81
N ALA A 102 17.10 7.14 0.89
CA ALA A 102 16.78 7.01 -0.52
C ALA A 102 17.54 5.83 -1.14
N ALA A 103 18.83 5.71 -0.83
CA ALA A 103 19.64 4.56 -1.24
C ALA A 103 19.08 3.24 -0.68
N ALA A 104 18.64 3.22 0.59
CA ALA A 104 18.03 2.05 1.20
C ALA A 104 16.72 1.64 0.50
N TYR A 105 15.89 2.62 0.10
CA TYR A 105 14.65 2.35 -0.61
C TYR A 105 14.89 1.87 -2.05
N GLU A 106 15.83 2.49 -2.76
CA GLU A 106 16.19 2.07 -4.12
C GLU A 106 16.71 0.63 -4.15
N LEU A 107 17.58 0.26 -3.20
CA LEU A 107 18.00 -1.13 -3.02
C LEU A 107 16.83 -2.06 -2.74
N THR A 108 15.91 -1.67 -1.87
CA THR A 108 14.73 -2.47 -1.57
C THR A 108 13.93 -2.79 -2.82
N ARG A 109 13.71 -1.79 -3.69
CA ARG A 109 12.96 -1.96 -4.94
C ARG A 109 13.69 -2.90 -5.91
N VAL A 110 15.00 -2.70 -6.11
CA VAL A 110 15.83 -3.55 -6.97
C VAL A 110 15.86 -4.99 -6.48
N LEU A 111 16.12 -5.20 -5.19
CA LEU A 111 16.21 -6.54 -4.59
C LEU A 111 14.85 -7.26 -4.62
N SER A 112 13.75 -6.55 -4.36
CA SER A 112 12.40 -7.14 -4.41
C SER A 112 12.00 -7.55 -5.84
N ALA A 113 12.34 -6.72 -6.83
CA ALA A 113 12.14 -7.04 -8.24
C ALA A 113 12.93 -8.29 -8.65
N CYS A 114 14.21 -8.35 -8.28
CA CYS A 114 15.07 -9.48 -8.60
C CYS A 114 14.68 -10.76 -7.86
N ARG A 115 14.32 -10.68 -6.58
CA ARG A 115 13.83 -11.82 -5.80
C ARG A 115 12.61 -12.45 -6.48
N THR A 116 11.63 -11.64 -6.88
CA THR A 116 10.42 -12.11 -7.59
C THR A 116 10.79 -12.87 -8.87
N ARG A 117 11.74 -12.35 -9.66
CA ARG A 117 12.23 -13.00 -10.89
C ARG A 117 12.94 -14.33 -10.61
N THR A 118 13.74 -14.41 -9.55
CA THR A 118 14.44 -15.66 -9.18
C THR A 118 13.49 -16.74 -8.65
N GLN A 119 12.47 -16.35 -7.88
CA GLN A 119 11.48 -17.28 -7.31
C GLN A 119 10.46 -17.76 -8.35
N PHE A 120 10.10 -16.88 -9.29
CA PHE A 120 9.15 -17.16 -10.35
C PHE A 120 9.76 -16.82 -11.71
N PRO A 121 10.69 -17.64 -12.22
CA PRO A 121 11.33 -17.38 -13.50
C PRO A 121 10.27 -17.29 -14.61
N ALA A 122 10.44 -16.29 -15.50
CA ALA A 122 9.53 -16.09 -16.61
C ALA A 122 9.50 -17.34 -17.50
N THR A 123 8.30 -17.85 -17.77
CA THR A 123 8.05 -18.74 -18.92
C THR A 123 7.94 -17.89 -20.19
N GLU A 124 8.02 -18.49 -21.39
CA GLU A 124 7.82 -17.77 -22.66
C GLU A 124 6.49 -16.96 -22.69
N GLU A 125 5.47 -17.42 -21.97
CA GLU A 125 4.16 -16.77 -21.85
C GLU A 125 4.12 -15.62 -20.81
N ARG A 126 5.08 -15.57 -19.86
CA ARG A 126 5.19 -14.52 -18.82
C ARG A 126 6.22 -13.43 -19.12
N ALA A 127 7.09 -13.64 -20.11
CA ALA A 127 8.11 -12.67 -20.51
C ALA A 127 7.53 -11.30 -20.96
N TYR A 128 6.26 -11.26 -21.38
CA TYR A 128 5.56 -10.02 -21.76
C TYR A 128 4.96 -9.24 -20.56
N ILE A 129 5.05 -9.77 -19.35
CA ILE A 129 4.57 -9.14 -18.11
C ILE A 129 5.75 -8.94 -17.14
N GLU A 130 6.95 -8.69 -17.65
CA GLU A 130 8.06 -8.29 -16.79
C GLU A 130 7.89 -6.80 -16.46
N PRO A 131 7.70 -6.43 -15.17
CA PRO A 131 7.58 -5.01 -14.78
C PRO A 131 8.89 -4.26 -15.04
N HIS A 132 10.02 -4.99 -15.05
CA HIS A 132 11.37 -4.44 -15.19
C HIS A 132 12.25 -5.18 -16.21
N PRO A 133 11.93 -5.10 -17.51
CA PRO A 133 12.67 -5.84 -18.56
C PRO A 133 14.11 -5.35 -18.74
N GLY A 134 14.43 -4.12 -18.30
CA GLY A 134 15.77 -3.56 -18.36
C GLY A 134 16.65 -3.86 -17.15
N LEU A 135 16.16 -4.58 -16.13
CA LEU A 135 16.90 -4.86 -14.90
C LEU A 135 17.57 -6.24 -14.97
N GLU A 136 18.89 -6.27 -14.91
CA GLU A 136 19.69 -7.50 -14.90
C GLU A 136 19.92 -7.96 -13.46
N CYS A 137 19.43 -9.15 -13.10
CA CYS A 137 19.46 -9.65 -11.71
C CYS A 137 20.61 -10.60 -11.38
N ASP A 138 21.55 -10.80 -12.31
CA ASP A 138 22.68 -11.70 -12.12
C ASP A 138 23.61 -11.19 -11.01
N GLY A 139 24.13 -12.12 -10.19
CA GLY A 139 25.10 -11.82 -9.13
C GLY A 139 24.50 -11.40 -7.78
N LEU A 140 23.18 -11.48 -7.63
CA LEU A 140 22.46 -11.39 -6.35
C LEU A 140 22.02 -12.78 -5.87
N GLY A 141 22.01 -13.00 -4.57
CA GLY A 141 21.57 -14.25 -3.94
C GLY A 141 20.87 -14.04 -2.60
N ASP A 142 20.69 -15.15 -1.87
CA ASP A 142 19.87 -15.19 -0.65
C ASP A 142 20.34 -14.17 0.40
N ALA A 143 21.66 -13.99 0.56
CA ALA A 143 22.22 -13.05 1.52
C ALA A 143 21.78 -11.60 1.26
N GLU A 144 21.68 -11.18 -0.01
CA GLU A 144 21.18 -9.85 -0.34
C GLU A 144 19.65 -9.76 -0.12
N PHE A 145 18.91 -10.81 -0.46
CA PHE A 145 17.44 -10.84 -0.33
C PHE A 145 16.96 -10.89 1.12
N GLU A 146 17.71 -11.52 2.03
CA GLU A 146 17.42 -11.52 3.46
C GLU A 146 17.45 -10.10 4.07
N GLY A 147 18.23 -9.19 3.49
CA GLY A 147 18.36 -7.80 3.95
C GLY A 147 17.22 -6.84 3.55
N ILE A 148 16.29 -7.28 2.69
CA ILE A 148 15.25 -6.41 2.10
C ILE A 148 14.42 -5.68 3.17
N VAL A 149 13.93 -6.41 4.19
CA VAL A 149 13.03 -5.83 5.20
C VAL A 149 13.75 -4.77 6.05
N GLU A 150 15.04 -4.97 6.33
CA GLU A 150 15.82 -4.01 7.12
C GLU A 150 16.14 -2.74 6.31
N LEU A 151 16.50 -2.89 5.04
CA LEU A 151 16.67 -1.74 4.14
C LEU A 151 15.36 -0.94 4.01
N LEU A 152 14.23 -1.63 3.88
CA LEU A 152 12.92 -1.00 3.82
C LEU A 152 12.58 -0.28 5.13
N ARG A 153 12.88 -0.89 6.28
CA ARG A 153 12.71 -0.26 7.60
C ARG A 153 13.55 1.01 7.71
N LEU A 154 14.82 0.97 7.31
CA LEU A 154 15.73 2.13 7.31
C LEU A 154 15.17 3.26 6.46
N ALA A 155 14.74 2.96 5.23
CA ALA A 155 14.10 3.94 4.34
C ALA A 155 12.83 4.56 4.95
N ALA A 156 11.97 3.73 5.54
CA ALA A 156 10.71 4.18 6.12
C ALA A 156 10.92 5.05 7.37
N HIS A 157 11.94 4.76 8.19
CA HIS A 157 12.38 5.64 9.28
C HIS A 157 12.98 6.94 8.78
N GLY A 158 13.76 6.89 7.71
CA GLY A 158 14.35 8.06 7.06
C GLY A 158 13.35 8.94 6.31
N GLY A 159 12.06 8.58 6.31
CA GLY A 159 10.98 9.44 5.84
C GLY A 159 10.59 9.25 4.37
N VAL A 160 11.08 8.21 3.70
CA VAL A 160 10.60 7.85 2.35
C VAL A 160 9.15 7.38 2.47
N ILE A 161 8.20 8.06 1.83
CA ILE A 161 6.76 7.79 2.03
C ILE A 161 6.38 6.45 1.41
N GLU A 162 6.92 6.16 0.25
CA GLU A 162 6.72 4.91 -0.47
C GLU A 162 7.21 3.74 0.38
N ALA A 163 8.39 3.85 0.99
CA ALA A 163 8.88 2.88 1.96
C ALA A 163 7.94 2.70 3.16
N GLN A 164 7.35 3.78 3.67
CA GLN A 164 6.38 3.73 4.77
C GLN A 164 5.09 2.96 4.39
N ILE A 165 4.68 3.05 3.13
CA ILE A 165 3.50 2.35 2.60
C ILE A 165 3.84 0.88 2.30
N ASP A 166 4.99 0.65 1.67
CA ASP A 166 5.40 -0.66 1.18
C ASP A 166 5.94 -1.57 2.28
N PHE A 167 6.34 -1.02 3.43
CA PHE A 167 6.72 -1.81 4.59
C PHE A 167 5.65 -2.82 4.97
N LEU A 168 4.37 -2.43 4.92
CA LEU A 168 3.25 -3.31 5.25
C LEU A 168 3.24 -4.60 4.39
N PRO A 169 3.09 -4.54 3.05
CA PRO A 169 3.02 -5.75 2.23
C PRO A 169 4.36 -6.49 2.09
N VAL A 170 5.50 -5.81 2.19
CA VAL A 170 6.81 -6.46 2.00
C VAL A 170 7.25 -7.20 3.27
N ALA A 171 7.05 -6.60 4.45
CA ALA A 171 7.46 -7.20 5.71
C ALA A 171 6.46 -8.24 6.25
N SER A 172 5.25 -8.34 5.66
CA SER A 172 4.23 -9.31 6.08
C SER A 172 4.55 -10.74 5.68
N VAL A 173 5.31 -10.95 4.59
CA VAL A 173 5.45 -12.23 3.91
C VAL A 173 5.79 -13.40 4.84
N PRO A 174 6.76 -13.29 5.78
CA PRO A 174 7.08 -14.41 6.68
C PRO A 174 5.90 -14.81 7.59
N PHE A 175 5.03 -13.85 7.94
CA PHE A 175 3.93 -14.04 8.88
C PHE A 175 2.65 -14.59 8.22
N GLU A 176 2.66 -14.81 6.91
CA GLU A 176 1.59 -15.54 6.22
C GLU A 176 1.61 -17.04 6.57
N ASP A 177 2.77 -17.57 6.96
CA ASP A 177 2.88 -18.92 7.51
C ASP A 177 2.51 -18.95 9.00
N ALA A 178 1.46 -19.70 9.34
CA ALA A 178 0.93 -19.77 10.69
C ALA A 178 1.92 -20.39 11.71
N GLN A 179 2.78 -21.33 11.29
CA GLN A 179 3.77 -21.94 12.18
C GLN A 179 4.92 -20.97 12.45
N TYR A 180 5.34 -20.23 11.43
CA TYR A 180 6.34 -19.17 11.55
C TYR A 180 5.84 -18.08 12.50
N LEU A 181 4.63 -17.56 12.28
CA LEU A 181 4.02 -16.55 13.14
C LEU A 181 3.94 -17.03 14.60
N ALA A 182 3.44 -18.24 14.83
CA ALA A 182 3.30 -18.80 16.18
C ALA A 182 4.64 -18.91 16.93
N SER A 183 5.75 -19.07 16.19
CA SER A 183 7.10 -19.18 16.73
C SER A 183 7.84 -17.83 16.84
N HIS A 184 7.33 -16.77 16.21
CA HIS A 184 7.96 -15.45 16.09
C HIS A 184 7.02 -14.30 16.49
N ILE A 185 6.25 -14.50 17.56
CA ILE A 185 5.30 -13.50 18.07
C ILE A 185 5.96 -12.14 18.36
N PRO A 186 7.15 -12.06 19.01
CA PRO A 186 7.81 -10.78 19.24
C PRO A 186 8.19 -10.04 17.95
N GLU A 187 8.65 -10.77 16.93
CA GLU A 187 8.97 -10.22 15.60
C GLU A 187 7.71 -9.69 14.93
N PHE A 188 6.61 -10.44 15.00
CA PHE A 188 5.31 -10.03 14.47
C PHE A 188 4.79 -8.76 15.16
N GLN A 189 4.95 -8.65 16.48
CA GLN A 189 4.58 -7.44 17.23
C GLN A 189 5.36 -6.22 16.76
N ARG A 190 6.69 -6.35 16.56
CA ARG A 190 7.52 -5.26 16.03
C ARG A 190 7.09 -4.87 14.61
N TYR A 191 6.89 -5.85 13.74
CA TYR A 191 6.39 -5.62 12.38
C TYR A 191 5.05 -4.87 12.39
N ARG A 192 4.09 -5.31 13.22
CA ARG A 192 2.80 -4.64 13.36
C ARG A 192 2.96 -3.18 13.79
N ASP A 193 3.74 -2.94 14.84
CA ASP A 193 3.93 -1.60 15.40
C ASP A 193 4.62 -0.67 14.39
N ASP A 194 5.65 -1.17 13.70
CA ASP A 194 6.33 -0.49 12.61
C ASP A 194 5.36 -0.17 11.47
N ALA A 195 4.64 -1.16 10.93
CA ALA A 195 3.74 -1.01 9.80
C ALA A 195 2.64 0.03 10.08
N ILE A 196 1.97 -0.06 11.22
CA ILE A 196 0.93 0.90 11.60
C ILE A 196 1.54 2.28 11.87
N GLY A 197 2.71 2.36 12.52
CA GLY A 197 3.43 3.61 12.73
C GLY A 197 3.83 4.31 11.43
N PHE A 198 4.33 3.55 10.45
CA PHE A 198 4.72 4.06 9.13
C PHE A 198 3.51 4.54 8.34
N LEU A 199 2.43 3.75 8.28
CA LEU A 199 1.20 4.16 7.60
C LEU A 199 0.61 5.43 8.20
N ASN A 200 0.58 5.57 9.53
CA ASN A 200 0.13 6.80 10.17
C ASN A 200 0.99 8.00 9.76
N ARG A 201 2.33 7.86 9.73
CA ARG A 201 3.22 8.94 9.28
C ARG A 201 3.00 9.33 7.82
N ALA A 202 2.83 8.35 6.94
CA ALA A 202 2.51 8.61 5.53
C ALA A 202 1.15 9.30 5.37
N ALA A 203 0.13 8.85 6.10
CA ALA A 203 -1.21 9.46 6.07
C ALA A 203 -1.20 10.90 6.60
N MET A 204 -0.44 11.19 7.68
CA MET A 204 -0.27 12.55 8.19
C MET A 204 0.39 13.50 7.17
N ARG A 205 1.16 12.96 6.21
CA ARG A 205 1.79 13.75 5.13
C ARG A 205 0.92 13.87 3.88
N GLY A 206 -0.30 13.31 3.91
CA GLY A 206 -1.27 13.40 2.83
C GLY A 206 -1.32 12.20 1.89
N SER A 207 -0.65 11.09 2.23
CA SER A 207 -0.73 9.86 1.43
C SER A 207 -2.12 9.23 1.53
N VAL A 208 -2.84 9.24 0.40
CA VAL A 208 -4.14 8.59 0.26
C VAL A 208 -4.00 7.08 0.30
N ASP A 209 -2.94 6.52 -0.28
CA ASP A 209 -2.66 5.07 -0.24
C ASP A 209 -2.45 4.57 1.20
N ALA A 210 -1.85 5.40 2.05
CA ALA A 210 -1.69 5.09 3.47
C ALA A 210 -3.02 5.13 4.23
N MET A 211 -3.88 6.12 3.95
CA MET A 211 -5.23 6.18 4.53
C MET A 211 -6.08 4.98 4.11
N VAL A 212 -6.04 4.59 2.83
CA VAL A 212 -6.70 3.38 2.32
C VAL A 212 -6.19 2.15 3.07
N SER A 213 -4.87 2.03 3.24
CA SER A 213 -4.27 0.90 3.94
C SER A 213 -4.68 0.85 5.41
N LEU A 214 -4.70 1.99 6.12
CA LEU A 214 -5.18 2.09 7.49
C LEU A 214 -6.66 1.69 7.62
N SER A 215 -7.52 2.16 6.71
CA SER A 215 -8.92 1.76 6.64
C SER A 215 -9.05 0.24 6.61
N ASN A 216 -8.35 -0.41 5.68
CA ASN A 216 -8.38 -1.86 5.52
C ASN A 216 -7.90 -2.61 6.77
N GLN A 217 -6.87 -2.08 7.46
CA GLN A 217 -6.37 -2.73 8.66
C GLN A 217 -7.35 -2.65 9.84
N TYR A 218 -8.02 -1.52 10.03
CA TYR A 218 -9.05 -1.38 11.06
C TYR A 218 -10.36 -2.12 10.71
N ASP A 219 -10.68 -2.27 9.43
CA ASP A 219 -11.85 -3.05 9.00
C ASP A 219 -11.61 -4.56 9.19
N GLY A 220 -10.49 -5.06 8.68
CA GLY A 220 -10.14 -6.48 8.72
C GLY A 220 -9.70 -6.98 10.10
N GLY A 221 -9.10 -6.11 10.92
CA GLY A 221 -8.73 -6.45 12.30
C GLY A 221 -7.50 -7.36 12.44
N VAL A 222 -6.69 -7.52 11.38
CA VAL A 222 -5.59 -8.51 11.33
C VAL A 222 -4.34 -7.99 12.08
N LEU A 223 -3.92 -6.77 11.77
CA LEU A 223 -2.77 -6.15 12.44
C LEU A 223 -3.18 -5.34 13.65
N VAL A 224 -4.25 -4.56 13.53
CA VAL A 224 -4.86 -3.81 14.64
C VAL A 224 -6.18 -4.48 14.98
N GLY A 225 -6.66 -4.34 16.22
CA GLY A 225 -8.01 -4.81 16.55
C GLY A 225 -9.06 -4.14 15.65
N ARG A 226 -10.09 -4.89 15.25
CA ARG A 226 -11.16 -4.35 14.40
C ARG A 226 -11.82 -3.15 15.06
N ASP A 227 -11.86 -2.03 14.34
CA ASP A 227 -12.50 -0.79 14.79
C ASP A 227 -13.20 -0.10 13.60
N PRO A 228 -14.53 -0.25 13.48
CA PRO A 228 -15.25 0.29 12.34
C PRO A 228 -15.30 1.83 12.33
N VAL A 229 -15.10 2.50 13.48
CA VAL A 229 -15.03 3.98 13.55
C VAL A 229 -13.74 4.47 12.91
N TYR A 230 -12.60 3.86 13.25
CA TYR A 230 -11.31 4.20 12.63
C TYR A 230 -11.27 3.80 11.16
N ALA A 231 -11.81 2.63 10.80
CA ALA A 231 -11.89 2.18 9.42
C ALA A 231 -12.61 3.22 8.55
N TYR A 232 -13.85 3.57 8.93
CA TYR A 232 -14.63 4.56 8.19
C TYR A 232 -13.99 5.96 8.21
N ALA A 233 -13.37 6.38 9.31
CA ALA A 233 -12.72 7.68 9.38
C ALA A 233 -11.59 7.83 8.34
N TYR A 234 -10.71 6.84 8.24
CA TYR A 234 -9.64 6.84 7.23
C TYR A 234 -10.19 6.69 5.81
N ALA A 235 -11.17 5.81 5.60
CA ALA A 235 -11.79 5.60 4.30
C ALA A 235 -12.45 6.87 3.76
N TRP A 236 -13.22 7.55 4.62
CA TRP A 236 -13.86 8.80 4.28
C TRP A 236 -12.83 9.89 3.99
N ALA A 237 -11.79 10.04 4.81
CA ALA A 237 -10.73 11.01 4.56
C ALA A 237 -10.04 10.77 3.20
N ALA A 238 -9.74 9.51 2.87
CA ALA A 238 -9.21 9.12 1.57
C ALA A 238 -10.17 9.47 0.43
N GLN A 239 -11.47 9.16 0.55
CA GLN A 239 -12.47 9.49 -0.48
C GLN A 239 -12.57 10.98 -0.76
N GLN A 240 -12.50 11.81 0.28
CA GLN A 240 -12.61 13.25 0.14
C GLN A 240 -11.41 13.91 -0.55
N SER A 241 -10.30 13.21 -0.72
CA SER A 241 -9.18 13.70 -1.53
C SER A 241 -9.52 13.79 -3.02
N GLY A 242 -10.55 13.06 -3.49
CA GLY A 242 -10.84 12.89 -4.92
C GLY A 242 -9.85 11.98 -5.64
N LEU A 243 -8.94 11.33 -4.90
CA LEU A 243 -7.84 10.51 -5.40
C LEU A 243 -8.09 9.00 -5.25
N VAL A 244 -9.34 8.58 -5.08
CA VAL A 244 -9.72 7.16 -5.03
C VAL A 244 -10.70 6.84 -6.17
N GLY A 245 -10.75 5.58 -6.59
CA GLY A 245 -11.64 5.12 -7.66
C GLY A 245 -13.03 4.73 -7.17
N ALA A 246 -13.96 4.52 -8.11
CA ALA A 246 -15.37 4.18 -7.81
C ALA A 246 -15.54 2.93 -6.94
N THR A 247 -14.72 1.90 -7.12
CA THR A 247 -14.75 0.68 -6.28
C THR A 247 -14.50 1.00 -4.81
N PHE A 248 -13.64 1.98 -4.52
CA PHE A 248 -13.36 2.38 -3.14
C PHE A 248 -14.54 3.14 -2.52
N HIS A 249 -15.33 3.89 -3.30
CA HIS A 249 -16.54 4.53 -2.78
C HIS A 249 -17.54 3.50 -2.25
N ASN A 250 -17.74 2.39 -2.97
CA ASN A 250 -18.60 1.30 -2.50
C ASN A 250 -18.10 0.70 -1.17
N HIS A 251 -16.78 0.65 -0.97
CA HIS A 251 -16.20 0.21 0.30
C HIS A 251 -16.51 1.21 1.43
N VAL A 252 -16.41 2.52 1.17
CA VAL A 252 -16.78 3.56 2.16
C VAL A 252 -18.26 3.46 2.54
N ASP A 253 -19.16 3.30 1.56
CA ASP A 253 -20.60 3.11 1.81
C ASP A 253 -20.86 1.84 2.65
N GLY A 254 -20.14 0.75 2.35
CA GLY A 254 -20.21 -0.50 3.11
C GLY A 254 -19.72 -0.37 4.55
N LEU A 255 -18.69 0.43 4.81
CA LEU A 255 -18.24 0.76 6.16
C LEU A 255 -19.26 1.63 6.90
N GLU A 256 -19.83 2.63 6.22
CA GLU A 256 -20.85 3.52 6.80
C GLU A 256 -22.07 2.76 7.30
N ALA A 257 -22.54 1.79 6.50
CA ALA A 257 -23.71 0.96 6.82
C ALA A 257 -23.52 0.09 8.08
N GLN A 258 -22.29 -0.10 8.54
CA GLN A 258 -21.97 -0.86 9.76
C GLN A 258 -22.00 0.01 11.03
N LEU A 259 -22.13 1.34 10.89
CA LEU A 259 -22.05 2.26 12.01
C LEU A 259 -23.42 2.65 12.57
N THR A 260 -23.48 2.78 13.90
CA THR A 260 -24.54 3.55 14.56
C THR A 260 -24.40 5.05 14.23
N PRO A 261 -25.47 5.85 14.38
CA PRO A 261 -25.40 7.29 14.19
C PRO A 261 -24.30 7.97 15.02
N GLU A 262 -24.10 7.54 16.27
CA GLU A 262 -23.08 8.08 17.17
C GLU A 262 -21.66 7.71 16.71
N GLN A 263 -21.47 6.47 16.27
CA GLN A 263 -20.19 6.01 15.71
C GLN A 263 -19.86 6.76 14.42
N ARG A 264 -20.85 6.96 13.54
CA ARG A 264 -20.69 7.73 12.31
C ARG A 264 -20.30 9.17 12.59
N ALA A 265 -20.99 9.84 13.53
CA ALA A 265 -20.66 11.21 13.93
C ALA A 265 -19.21 11.31 14.44
N ARG A 266 -18.78 10.36 15.29
CA ARG A 266 -17.41 10.28 15.80
C ARG A 266 -16.39 10.04 14.69
N ALA A 267 -16.68 9.12 13.79
CA ALA A 267 -15.80 8.80 12.66
C ALA A 267 -15.63 10.01 11.72
N LEU A 268 -16.71 10.74 11.43
CA LEU A 268 -16.64 11.97 10.62
C LEU A 268 -15.85 13.08 11.32
N GLN A 269 -15.99 13.23 12.65
CA GLN A 269 -15.16 14.16 13.41
C GLN A 269 -13.67 13.81 13.27
N MET A 270 -13.32 12.54 13.43
CA MET A 270 -11.95 12.04 13.26
C MET A 270 -11.44 12.22 11.83
N ALA A 271 -12.27 11.92 10.83
CA ALA A 271 -11.90 12.05 9.43
C ALA A 271 -11.60 13.51 9.05
N ASN A 272 -12.40 14.45 9.56
CA ASN A 272 -12.14 15.89 9.39
C ASN A 272 -10.84 16.32 10.08
N GLU A 273 -10.52 15.75 11.25
CA GLU A 273 -9.25 16.00 11.91
C GLU A 273 -8.06 15.47 11.10
N ILE A 274 -8.15 14.24 10.58
CA ILE A 274 -7.13 13.65 9.69
C ILE A 274 -6.89 14.60 8.51
N ARG A 275 -7.96 15.00 7.81
CA ARG A 275 -7.89 15.93 6.67
C ARG A 275 -7.24 17.26 7.04
N ARG A 276 -7.64 17.87 8.16
CA ARG A 276 -7.08 19.14 8.63
C ARG A 276 -5.59 19.04 8.91
N ARG A 277 -5.12 17.91 9.45
CA ARG A 277 -3.71 17.70 9.80
C ARG A 277 -2.84 17.39 8.59
N CYS A 278 -3.37 16.71 7.56
CA CYS A 278 -2.57 16.26 6.42
C CYS A 278 -2.69 17.11 5.16
N CYS A 279 -3.85 17.74 4.94
CA CYS A 279 -4.34 18.00 3.58
C CYS A 279 -5.17 19.29 3.46
N GLY A 280 -5.20 20.10 4.52
CA GLY A 280 -5.95 21.37 4.59
C GLY A 280 -5.10 22.60 4.36
#